data_AF-K2D8T0-F1
#
_entry.id   AF-K2D8T0-F1
#
_cell.length_a   1.000
_cell.length_b   1.000
_cell.length_c   1.000
_cell.angle_alpha   90.00
_cell.angle_beta   90.00
_cell.angle_gamma   90.00
#
_symmetry.space_group_name_H-M   'P 1'
#
loop_
_entity.id
_entity.type
_entity.pdbx_description
1 polymer ?
#
loop_
_entity_poly.entity_id
_entity_poly.type
_entity_poly.pdbx_seq_one_letter_code
_entity_poly.pdbx_strand_id
1 'polypeptide(L)'
;MDGIVVSIPTLWSGDYSVQVTADGQMQKWIYETEHLINPTVKVGDRVTAGQIVGEVSDFNHGAPPGFGTVEIGILKGGNPPEHVCPFAYLDPSIKEEVFAKIKAFYKSWEEYQDDTALYNEGEEIPGCLKLDPIKG
;
A
#
# COMPACT_ATOMS: atom_id res chain seq x y z
N MET A 1 10.87 -1.00 -1.51
CA MET A 1 11.27 -2.33 -1.00
C MET A 1 12.16 -2.97 -2.05
N ASP A 2 13.16 -3.72 -1.61
CA ASP A 2 14.02 -4.52 -2.50
C ASP A 2 13.47 -5.93 -2.55
N GLY A 3 13.44 -6.54 -3.74
CA GLY A 3 12.93 -7.90 -3.88
C GLY A 3 12.85 -8.37 -5.32
N ILE A 4 12.08 -9.41 -5.55
CA ILE A 4 11.84 -10.02 -6.86
C ILE A 4 10.33 -10.13 -7.06
N VAL A 5 9.86 -9.70 -8.23
CA VAL A 5 8.44 -9.75 -8.60
C VAL A 5 8.02 -11.22 -8.67
N VAL A 6 7.06 -11.62 -7.84
CA VAL A 6 6.56 -13.00 -7.76
C VAL A 6 5.28 -13.20 -8.58
N SER A 7 4.47 -12.16 -8.71
CA SER A 7 3.19 -12.22 -9.42
C SER A 7 2.75 -10.83 -9.88
N ILE A 8 1.95 -10.78 -10.94
CA ILE A 8 1.28 -9.57 -11.41
C ILE A 8 -0.18 -9.91 -11.74
N PRO A 9 -1.05 -10.15 -10.74
CA PRO A 9 -2.44 -10.49 -11.02
C PRO A 9 -3.21 -9.28 -11.57
N THR A 10 -4.18 -9.57 -12.45
CA THR A 10 -5.21 -8.59 -12.85
C THR A 10 -6.28 -8.53 -11.78
N LEU A 11 -6.60 -7.33 -11.34
CA LEU A 11 -7.62 -7.02 -10.34
C LEU A 11 -9.01 -6.98 -10.98
N TRP A 12 -10.05 -6.97 -10.16
CA TRP A 12 -11.45 -6.91 -10.64
C TRP A 12 -11.74 -5.62 -11.44
N SER A 13 -11.01 -4.55 -11.14
CA SER A 13 -11.01 -3.25 -11.82
C SER A 13 -10.36 -3.28 -13.21
N GLY A 14 -9.67 -4.37 -13.56
CA GLY A 14 -8.95 -4.53 -14.83
C GLY A 14 -7.53 -3.98 -14.83
N ASP A 15 -7.12 -3.29 -13.76
CA ASP A 15 -5.73 -2.90 -13.49
C ASP A 15 -4.95 -4.03 -12.80
N TYR A 16 -3.69 -3.79 -12.47
CA TYR A 16 -2.75 -4.80 -12.00
C TYR A 16 -2.28 -4.52 -10.56
N SER A 17 -1.99 -5.60 -9.84
CA SER A 17 -1.19 -5.56 -8.61
C SER A 17 0.20 -6.10 -8.91
N VAL A 18 1.26 -5.40 -8.49
CA VAL A 18 2.63 -5.91 -8.58
C VAL A 18 3.02 -6.46 -7.22
N GLN A 19 3.23 -7.77 -7.15
CA GLN A 19 3.54 -8.50 -5.94
C GLN A 19 5.01 -8.89 -5.88
N VAL A 20 5.67 -8.62 -4.75
CA VAL A 20 7.12 -8.77 -4.58
C VAL A 20 7.43 -9.57 -3.31
N THR A 21 8.40 -10.49 -3.40
CA THR A 21 8.96 -11.21 -2.26
C THR A 21 10.49 -11.15 -2.29
N ALA A 22 11.15 -11.49 -1.18
CA ALA A 22 12.61 -11.39 -1.08
C ALA A 22 13.36 -12.33 -2.04
N ASP A 23 12.80 -13.51 -2.31
CA ASP A 23 13.43 -14.59 -3.08
C ASP A 23 12.72 -14.90 -4.41
N GLY A 24 11.64 -14.18 -4.74
CA GLY A 24 10.86 -14.40 -5.95
C GLY A 24 10.02 -15.67 -5.93
N GLN A 25 9.87 -16.30 -4.76
CA GLN A 25 8.94 -17.40 -4.54
C GLN A 25 7.66 -16.89 -3.88
N MET A 26 6.55 -17.59 -4.09
CA MET A 26 5.30 -17.25 -3.41
C MET A 26 5.44 -17.54 -1.92
N GLN A 27 5.23 -16.53 -1.09
CA GLN A 27 5.44 -16.61 0.36
C GLN A 27 4.16 -16.29 1.12
N LYS A 28 4.19 -16.55 2.43
CA LYS A 28 3.14 -16.10 3.34
C LYS A 28 3.11 -14.58 3.51
N TRP A 29 4.18 -13.87 3.16
CA TRP A 29 4.27 -12.44 3.29
C TRP A 29 4.68 -11.87 1.95
N ILE A 30 3.83 -11.03 1.38
CA ILE A 30 4.02 -10.46 0.04
C ILE A 30 3.77 -8.97 0.15
N TYR A 31 4.70 -8.17 -0.36
CA TYR A 31 4.44 -6.75 -0.54
C TYR A 31 3.73 -6.54 -1.87
N GLU A 32 2.74 -5.67 -1.90
CA GLU A 32 2.01 -5.37 -3.13
C GLU A 32 1.86 -3.87 -3.38
N THR A 33 1.72 -3.55 -4.65
CA THR A 33 1.32 -2.23 -5.13
C THR A 33 0.19 -2.43 -6.13
N GLU A 34 -1.03 -2.08 -5.73
CA GLU A 34 -2.27 -2.28 -6.49
C GLU A 34 -2.68 -1.05 -7.30
N HIS A 35 -3.63 -1.28 -8.20
CA HIS A 35 -4.18 -0.27 -9.10
C HIS A 35 -3.10 0.37 -9.98
N LEU A 36 -2.28 -0.48 -10.59
CA LEU A 36 -1.30 -0.08 -11.58
C LEU A 36 -1.79 -0.40 -13.00
N ILE A 37 -1.59 0.53 -13.92
CA ILE A 37 -1.63 0.31 -15.37
C ILE A 37 -0.21 0.34 -15.94
N ASN A 38 -0.04 -0.21 -17.13
CA ASN A 38 1.25 -0.24 -17.84
C ASN A 38 2.44 -0.70 -16.96
N PRO A 39 2.41 -1.92 -16.37
CA PRO A 39 3.53 -2.39 -15.55
C PRO A 39 4.86 -2.33 -16.31
N THR A 40 5.89 -1.78 -15.66
CA THR A 40 7.25 -1.64 -16.23
C THR A 40 8.16 -2.80 -15.87
N VAL A 41 7.64 -3.76 -15.10
CA VAL A 41 8.33 -4.95 -14.61
C VAL A 41 7.56 -6.22 -15.00
N LYS A 42 8.23 -7.37 -14.93
CA LYS A 42 7.63 -8.70 -15.12
C LYS A 42 8.05 -9.65 -14.00
N VAL A 43 7.29 -10.75 -13.85
CA VAL A 43 7.62 -11.82 -12.90
C VAL A 43 9.07 -12.30 -13.09
N GLY A 44 9.80 -12.40 -11.99
CA GLY A 44 11.22 -12.75 -11.94
C GLY A 44 12.18 -11.55 -12.00
N ASP A 45 11.70 -10.34 -12.32
CA ASP A 45 12.56 -9.15 -12.27
C ASP A 45 12.90 -8.79 -10.83
N ARG A 46 14.16 -8.37 -10.61
CA ARG A 46 14.59 -7.75 -9.37
C ARG A 46 14.16 -6.28 -9.36
N VAL A 47 13.60 -5.84 -8.25
CA VAL A 47 13.22 -4.44 -8.00
C VAL A 47 13.99 -3.90 -6.79
N THR A 48 14.25 -2.60 -6.80
CA THR A 48 14.82 -1.88 -5.67
C THR A 48 13.87 -0.79 -5.16
N ALA A 49 14.05 -0.36 -3.91
CA ALA A 49 13.28 0.72 -3.34
C ALA A 49 13.37 2.00 -4.20
N GLY A 50 12.22 2.57 -4.53
CA GLY A 50 12.11 3.76 -5.39
C GLY A 50 12.08 3.46 -6.89
N GLN A 51 12.25 2.20 -7.32
CA GLN A 51 12.07 1.83 -8.72
C GLN A 51 10.59 1.96 -9.12
N ILE A 52 10.36 2.59 -10.27
CA ILE A 52 9.02 2.67 -10.88
C ILE A 52 8.61 1.29 -11.39
N VAL A 53 7.44 0.81 -10.97
CA VAL A 53 6.88 -0.50 -11.33
C VAL A 53 5.64 -0.44 -12.21
N GLY A 54 5.07 0.75 -12.41
CA GLY A 54 3.88 0.99 -13.24
C GLY A 54 3.39 2.43 -13.11
N GLU A 55 2.29 2.72 -13.79
CA GLU A 55 1.56 3.98 -13.74
C GLU A 55 0.31 3.82 -12.86
N VAL A 56 -0.07 4.87 -12.14
CA VAL A 56 -1.26 4.83 -11.26
C VAL A 56 -2.53 4.74 -12.13
N SER A 57 -3.38 3.76 -11.84
CA SER A 57 -4.68 3.55 -12.47
C SER A 57 -5.70 4.58 -12.00
N ASP A 58 -6.70 4.84 -12.82
CA ASP A 58 -7.90 5.56 -12.38
C ASP A 58 -8.87 4.66 -11.59
N PHE A 59 -8.52 3.38 -11.37
CA PHE A 59 -9.32 2.40 -10.65
C PHE A 59 -10.75 2.26 -11.20
N ASN A 60 -10.86 2.01 -12.51
CA ASN A 60 -12.13 1.91 -13.23
C ASN A 60 -12.99 3.17 -13.06
N HIS A 61 -12.39 4.34 -13.31
CA HIS A 61 -13.02 5.65 -13.10
C HIS A 61 -13.44 5.90 -11.64
N GLY A 62 -12.54 5.59 -10.71
CA GLY A 62 -12.68 5.78 -9.28
C GLY A 62 -13.26 7.13 -8.89
N ALA A 63 -13.88 7.17 -7.70
CA ALA A 63 -14.54 8.37 -7.20
C ALA A 63 -13.59 9.18 -6.30
N PRO A 64 -13.39 10.49 -6.52
CA PRO A 64 -13.97 11.31 -7.58
C PRO A 64 -13.24 11.19 -8.94
N PRO A 65 -13.94 11.42 -10.08
CA PRO A 65 -13.31 11.38 -11.39
C PRO A 65 -12.12 12.33 -11.52
N GLY A 66 -11.08 11.89 -12.24
CA GLY A 66 -9.87 12.68 -12.51
C GLY A 66 -8.74 12.47 -11.52
N PHE A 67 -8.91 11.59 -10.53
CA PHE A 67 -7.86 11.17 -9.60
C PHE A 67 -7.42 9.74 -9.90
N GLY A 68 -6.13 9.46 -9.69
CA GLY A 68 -5.60 8.11 -9.69
C GLY A 68 -5.64 7.52 -8.28
N THR A 69 -5.77 6.19 -8.20
CA THR A 69 -5.73 5.44 -6.95
C THR A 69 -4.58 4.46 -7.00
N VAL A 70 -3.81 4.39 -5.92
CA VAL A 70 -2.80 3.36 -5.69
C VAL A 70 -2.99 2.85 -4.27
N GLU A 71 -2.90 1.54 -4.10
CA GLU A 71 -2.87 0.93 -2.76
C GLU A 71 -1.53 0.24 -2.56
N ILE A 72 -0.96 0.41 -1.37
CA ILE A 72 0.21 -0.34 -0.93
C ILE A 72 -0.20 -1.26 0.21
N GLY A 73 0.13 -2.54 0.07
CA GLY A 73 -0.35 -3.57 0.96
C GLY A 73 0.74 -4.53 1.37
N ILE A 74 0.49 -5.22 2.49
CA ILE A 74 1.20 -6.44 2.85
C ILE A 74 0.14 -7.54 2.92
N LEU A 75 0.24 -8.50 2.01
CA LEU A 75 -0.57 -9.72 2.05
C LEU A 75 0.05 -10.73 3.00
N LYS A 76 -0.80 -11.33 3.83
CA LYS A 76 -0.45 -12.35 4.80
C LYS A 76 -1.25 -13.64 4.58
N GLY A 77 -0.53 -14.71 4.25
CA GLY A 77 -1.02 -16.07 4.08
C GLY A 77 -1.91 -16.29 2.86
N GLY A 78 -2.43 -17.52 2.72
CA GLY A 78 -3.78 -17.80 2.21
C GLY A 78 -4.14 -17.64 0.72
N ASN A 79 -5.33 -18.17 0.44
CA ASN A 79 -6.18 -17.87 -0.71
C ASN A 79 -7.66 -17.86 -0.23
N PRO A 80 -8.29 -16.67 -0.05
CA PRO A 80 -7.69 -15.36 -0.25
C PRO A 80 -6.70 -15.00 0.89
N PRO A 81 -5.73 -14.13 0.61
CA PRO A 81 -4.81 -13.60 1.62
C PRO A 81 -5.51 -12.62 2.58
N GLU A 82 -4.85 -12.27 3.68
CA GLU A 82 -5.25 -11.16 4.55
C GLU A 82 -4.41 -9.92 4.26
N HIS A 83 -5.02 -8.75 4.15
CA HIS A 83 -4.34 -7.46 4.10
C HIS A 83 -3.94 -7.01 5.50
N VAL A 84 -2.70 -6.57 5.64
CA VAL A 84 -2.14 -6.04 6.88
C VAL A 84 -1.68 -4.61 6.66
N CYS A 85 -1.89 -3.75 7.65
CA CYS A 85 -1.48 -2.36 7.54
C CYS A 85 0.05 -2.22 7.37
N PRO A 86 0.54 -1.60 6.28
CA PRO A 86 1.97 -1.48 6.02
C PRO A 86 2.68 -0.58 7.05
N PHE A 87 1.97 0.40 7.65
CA PHE A 87 2.56 1.30 8.64
C PHE A 87 2.96 0.59 9.95
N ALA A 88 2.37 -0.58 10.23
CA ALA A 88 2.78 -1.42 11.35
C ALA A 88 4.14 -2.11 11.14
N TYR A 89 4.65 -2.12 9.90
CA TYR A 89 5.85 -2.85 9.48
C TYR A 89 6.91 -1.93 8.85
N LEU A 90 6.82 -0.62 9.07
CA LEU A 90 7.86 0.31 8.63
C LEU A 90 9.21 -0.05 9.24
N ASP A 91 10.27 0.17 8.46
CA ASP A 91 11.63 0.08 8.95
C ASP A 91 11.85 1.09 10.10
N PRO A 92 12.49 0.70 11.21
CA PRO A 92 12.73 1.61 12.34
C PRO A 92 13.42 2.92 11.95
N SER A 93 14.26 2.92 10.92
CA SER A 93 15.00 4.11 10.45
C SER A 93 14.12 5.20 9.86
N ILE A 94 12.92 4.87 9.39
CA ILE A 94 11.97 5.83 8.80
C ILE A 94 10.68 5.99 9.62
N LYS A 95 10.42 5.08 10.57
CA LYS A 95 9.14 4.96 11.28
C LYS A 95 8.74 6.26 11.97
N GLU A 96 9.64 6.86 12.76
CA GLU A 96 9.35 8.08 13.51
C GLU A 96 9.02 9.26 12.58
N GLU A 97 9.82 9.46 11.52
CA GLU A 97 9.63 10.54 10.56
C GLU A 97 8.30 10.39 9.81
N VAL A 98 7.98 9.18 9.34
CA VAL A 98 6.72 8.90 8.62
C VAL A 98 5.53 9.11 9.55
N PHE A 99 5.60 8.65 10.80
CA PHE A 99 4.51 8.83 11.77
C PHE A 99 4.29 10.31 12.11
N ALA A 100 5.36 11.09 12.26
CA ALA A 100 5.26 12.53 12.46
C ALA A 100 4.56 13.22 11.28
N LYS A 101 4.90 12.84 10.04
CA LYS A 101 4.26 13.35 8.82
C LYS A 101 2.77 13.00 8.74
N ILE A 102 2.39 11.77 9.08
CA ILE A 102 0.98 11.35 9.07
C ILE A 102 0.18 12.13 10.12
N LYS A 103 0.71 12.28 11.34
CA LYS A 103 0.04 13.07 12.39
C LYS A 103 -0.09 14.55 12.01
N ALA A 104 0.94 15.12 11.39
CA ALA A 104 0.86 16.49 10.86
C ALA A 104 -0.21 16.62 9.75
N PHE A 105 -0.33 15.61 8.89
CA PHE A 105 -1.39 15.55 7.87
C PHE A 105 -2.78 15.48 8.50
N TYR A 106 -3.00 14.60 9.48
CA TYR A 106 -4.28 14.50 10.20
C TYR A 106 -4.71 15.86 10.74
N LYS A 107 -3.84 16.51 11.51
CA LYS A 107 -4.10 17.83 12.07
C LYS A 107 -4.43 18.86 10.99
N SER A 108 -3.64 18.90 9.91
CA SER A 108 -3.85 19.87 8.83
C SER A 108 -5.19 19.64 8.10
N TRP A 109 -5.61 18.38 7.97
CA TRP A 109 -6.88 18.03 7.35
C TRP A 109 -8.07 18.37 8.24
N GLU A 110 -7.99 18.10 9.54
CA GLU A 110 -8.99 18.49 10.53
C GLU A 110 -9.17 20.01 10.61
N GLU A 111 -8.07 20.77 10.62
CA GLU A 111 -8.09 22.23 10.55
C GLU A 111 -8.75 22.74 9.26
N TYR A 112 -8.49 22.07 8.13
CA TYR A 112 -9.10 22.44 6.85
C TYR A 112 -10.61 22.12 6.79
N GLN A 113 -11.04 21.03 7.43
CA GLN A 113 -12.44 20.60 7.47
C GLN A 113 -13.26 21.29 8.59
N ASP A 114 -12.59 22.01 9.50
CA ASP A 114 -13.19 22.55 10.73
C ASP A 114 -13.84 21.42 11.59
N ASP A 115 -13.20 20.25 11.62
CA ASP A 115 -13.64 19.07 12.37
C ASP A 115 -12.44 18.37 13.02
N THR A 116 -12.29 18.50 14.34
CA THR A 116 -11.18 17.93 15.13
C THR A 116 -11.44 16.50 15.62
N ALA A 117 -12.44 15.80 15.08
CA ALA A 117 -12.81 14.45 15.51
C ALA A 117 -12.65 13.41 14.40
N LEU A 118 -11.99 13.76 13.28
CA LEU A 118 -11.83 12.87 12.13
C LEU A 118 -10.79 11.77 12.39
N TYR A 119 -9.74 12.07 13.16
CA TYR A 119 -8.65 11.14 13.44
C TYR A 119 -8.39 11.00 14.94
N ASN A 120 -7.94 9.82 15.34
CA ASN A 120 -7.47 9.57 16.69
C ASN A 120 -5.96 9.85 16.79
N GLU A 121 -5.58 11.05 17.21
CA GLU A 121 -4.17 11.46 17.32
C GLU A 121 -3.36 10.67 18.36
N GLY A 122 -4.04 9.95 19.26
CA GLY A 122 -3.47 9.08 20.28
C GLY A 122 -3.02 7.71 19.77
N GLU A 123 -3.25 7.38 18.49
CA GLU A 123 -2.85 6.10 17.93
C GLU A 123 -1.32 5.90 17.93
N GLU A 124 -0.91 4.70 18.32
CA GLU A 124 0.49 4.27 18.33
C GLU A 124 1.03 4.10 16.90
N ILE A 125 0.18 3.65 15.98
CA ILE A 125 0.52 3.38 14.58
C ILE A 125 -0.43 4.21 13.69
N PRO A 126 -0.14 5.51 13.50
CA PRO A 126 -0.96 6.37 12.65
C PRO A 126 -0.91 5.87 11.20
N GLY A 127 -2.00 6.06 10.47
CA GLY A 127 -2.16 5.58 9.09
C GLY A 127 -2.84 4.22 8.98
N CYS A 128 -3.06 3.51 10.09
CA CYS A 128 -3.77 2.24 10.12
C CYS A 128 -5.19 2.41 10.66
N LEU A 129 -6.21 2.08 9.86
CA LEU A 129 -7.59 2.03 10.35
C LEU A 129 -7.78 0.96 11.45
N LYS A 130 -7.06 -0.15 11.35
CA LYS A 130 -6.97 -1.20 12.37
C LYS A 130 -5.68 -2.00 12.21
N LEU A 131 -5.27 -2.69 13.28
CA LEU A 131 -4.07 -3.54 13.30
C LEU A 131 -4.37 -5.01 13.03
N ASP A 132 -5.62 -5.44 13.24
CA ASP A 132 -6.04 -6.78 12.90
C ASP A 132 -6.09 -6.97 11.38
N PRO A 133 -5.55 -8.07 10.83
CA PRO A 133 -5.61 -8.36 9.42
C PRO A 133 -7.05 -8.33 8.87
N ILE A 134 -7.20 -7.88 7.62
CA ILE A 134 -8.48 -7.80 6.91
C ILE A 134 -8.48 -8.90 5.86
N LYS A 135 -9.56 -9.69 5.77
CA LYS A 135 -9.68 -10.64 4.67
C LYS A 135 -9.71 -9.91 3.32
N GLY A 136 -8.86 -10.33 2.39
CA GLY A 136 -8.87 -9.92 0.98
C GLY A 136 -9.82 -10.72 0.10
#